data_AF-A0A2E1P6K8-F1
#
_entry.id   AF-A0A2E1P6K8-F1
#
_cell.length_a   1.000
_cell.length_b   1.000
_cell.length_c   1.000
_cell.angle_alpha   90.00
_cell.angle_beta   90.00
_cell.angle_gamma   90.00
#
_symmetry.space_group_name_H-M   'P 1'
#
loop_
_entity.id
_entity.type
_entity.pdbx_description
1 polymer ?
#
loop_
_entity_poly.entity_id
_entity_poly.type
_entity_poly.pdbx_seq_one_letter_code
_entity_poly.pdbx_strand_id
1 'polypeptide(L)'
;MKFKKLKIKGAFLIKHSLFQDDRGKFGREFCSEMFKKNLKLKLKYKVSQTNISINKNSGTLRGFHYQIGKSAEIKIISVYQGEIFNVILDLRKNSKSYKKWVCFKINSKKVHSFVIPEGCANAFITLKKDTIVHYITNKKYNKKNERGVRYNDPKFKIKWPLIPKTISNKDLKWKNYPF
;
A
#
# COMPACT_ATOMS: atom_id res chain seq x y z
N MET A 1 -4.17 -13.04 13.46
CA MET A 1 -3.62 -11.82 12.82
C MET A 1 -3.35 -10.77 13.89
N LYS A 2 -2.23 -10.05 13.82
CA LYS A 2 -1.89 -8.95 14.74
C LYS A 2 -1.72 -7.65 13.95
N PHE A 3 -2.35 -6.56 14.42
CA PHE A 3 -2.32 -5.24 13.79
C PHE A 3 -1.39 -4.31 14.57
N LYS A 4 -0.33 -3.81 13.93
CA LYS A 4 0.59 -2.82 14.49
C LYS A 4 0.32 -1.47 13.85
N LYS A 5 -0.04 -0.47 14.67
CA LYS A 5 -0.26 0.91 14.21
C LYS A 5 1.04 1.49 13.63
N LEU A 6 0.91 2.25 12.56
CA LEU A 6 1.98 3.09 12.01
C LEU A 6 1.81 4.55 12.47
N LYS A 7 2.81 5.39 12.19
CA LYS A 7 2.77 6.83 12.55
C LYS A 7 1.65 7.60 11.84
N ILE A 8 1.11 7.06 10.74
CA ILE A 8 -0.06 7.62 10.04
C ILE A 8 -1.33 7.02 10.64
N LYS A 9 -2.23 7.88 11.12
CA LYS A 9 -3.51 7.45 11.69
C LYS A 9 -4.31 6.63 10.68
N GLY A 10 -4.68 5.41 11.05
CA GLY A 10 -5.44 4.50 10.19
C GLY A 10 -4.57 3.60 9.30
N ALA A 11 -3.25 3.78 9.30
CA ALA A 11 -2.32 2.88 8.63
C ALA A 11 -1.78 1.83 9.60
N PHE A 12 -1.66 0.59 9.13
CA PHE A 12 -1.27 -0.55 9.95
C PHE A 12 -0.34 -1.49 9.19
N LEU A 13 0.58 -2.12 9.91
CA LEU A 13 1.21 -3.37 9.51
C LEU A 13 0.41 -4.52 10.08
N ILE A 14 0.24 -5.57 9.29
CA ILE A 14 -0.49 -6.78 9.66
C ILE A 14 0.50 -7.93 9.64
N LYS A 15 0.63 -8.62 10.79
CA LYS A 15 1.31 -9.89 10.89
C LYS A 15 0.28 -11.01 10.85
N HIS A 16 0.35 -11.86 9.83
CA HIS A 16 -0.54 -13.01 9.70
C HIS A 16 -0.16 -14.12 10.68
N SER A 17 -1.18 -14.80 11.19
CA SER A 17 -0.99 -16.00 12.02
C SER A 17 -1.04 -17.18 11.06
N LEU A 18 0.11 -17.81 10.83
CA LEU A 18 0.23 -18.98 9.97
C LEU A 18 0.35 -20.22 10.84
N PHE A 19 -0.39 -21.25 10.48
CA PHE A 19 -0.23 -22.61 10.99
C PHE A 19 0.68 -23.35 10.02
N GLN A 20 1.62 -24.13 10.55
CA GLN A 20 2.57 -24.88 9.75
C GLN A 20 2.39 -26.38 10.01
N ASP A 21 2.34 -27.15 8.93
CA ASP A 21 2.37 -28.60 8.91
C ASP A 21 3.21 -29.08 7.72
N ASP A 22 3.26 -30.40 7.48
CA ASP A 22 4.08 -30.99 6.41
C ASP A 22 3.70 -30.52 4.99
N ARG A 23 2.50 -29.96 4.81
CA ARG A 23 2.03 -29.39 3.52
C ARG A 23 2.54 -27.97 3.31
N GLY A 24 3.08 -27.33 4.35
CA GLY A 24 3.57 -25.96 4.33
C GLY A 24 2.87 -25.06 5.35
N LYS A 25 2.47 -23.85 4.94
CA LYS A 25 1.89 -22.83 5.83
C LYS A 25 0.50 -22.41 5.36
N PHE A 26 -0.47 -22.42 6.26
CA PHE A 26 -1.83 -21.96 6.02
C PHE A 26 -2.22 -20.83 6.98
N GLY A 27 -2.95 -19.84 6.50
CA GLY A 27 -3.46 -18.77 7.35
C GLY A 27 -4.38 -17.82 6.63
N ARG A 28 -5.07 -17.00 7.41
CA ARG A 28 -6.00 -15.99 6.90
C ARG A 28 -5.25 -14.72 6.53
N GLU A 29 -5.29 -14.33 5.26
CA GLU A 29 -4.80 -13.04 4.78
C GLU A 29 -5.81 -11.92 5.08
N PHE A 30 -7.10 -12.21 4.90
CA PHE A 30 -8.19 -11.27 5.15
C PHE A 30 -9.28 -11.93 5.99
N CYS A 31 -9.84 -11.16 6.93
CA CYS A 31 -10.99 -11.56 7.73
C CYS A 31 -11.79 -10.31 8.08
N SER A 32 -12.95 -10.13 7.45
CA SER A 32 -13.78 -8.93 7.56
C SER A 32 -14.04 -8.52 9.02
N GLU A 33 -14.37 -9.49 9.87
CA GLU A 33 -14.61 -9.28 11.31
C GLU A 33 -13.38 -8.75 12.04
N MET A 34 -12.21 -9.35 11.81
CA MET A 34 -10.95 -8.89 12.43
C MET A 34 -10.60 -7.48 11.99
N PHE A 35 -10.78 -7.15 10.71
CA PHE A 35 -10.53 -5.80 10.20
C PHE A 35 -11.51 -4.79 10.77
N LYS A 36 -12.80 -5.12 10.86
CA LYS A 36 -13.83 -4.28 11.49
C LYS A 36 -13.50 -3.99 12.95
N LYS A 37 -13.15 -5.03 13.73
CA LYS A 37 -12.80 -4.92 15.15
C LYS A 37 -11.55 -4.09 15.39
N ASN A 38 -10.47 -4.33 14.64
CA ASN A 38 -9.15 -3.75 14.93
C ASN A 38 -8.97 -2.35 14.35
N LEU A 39 -9.56 -2.06 13.19
CA LEU A 39 -9.34 -0.78 12.53
C LEU A 39 -10.21 0.33 13.13
N LYS A 40 -11.29 -0.01 13.88
CA LYS A 40 -12.30 0.94 14.41
C LYS A 40 -12.81 1.95 13.38
N LEU A 41 -12.59 1.65 12.12
CA LEU A 41 -13.13 2.41 11.02
C LEU A 41 -14.59 1.98 10.91
N LYS A 42 -15.52 2.93 10.71
CA LYS A 42 -16.96 2.70 10.50
C LYS A 42 -17.24 1.99 9.16
N LEU A 43 -16.42 1.01 8.80
CA LEU A 43 -16.40 0.42 7.48
C LEU A 43 -17.48 -0.62 7.34
N LYS A 44 -18.41 -0.32 6.43
CA LYS A 44 -18.91 -1.31 5.49
C LYS A 44 -17.73 -1.74 4.58
N TYR A 45 -16.78 -2.52 5.10
CA TYR A 45 -15.69 -3.11 4.30
C TYR A 45 -16.31 -4.17 3.39
N LYS A 46 -16.91 -3.73 2.29
CA LYS A 46 -17.19 -4.61 1.16
C LYS A 46 -15.93 -4.61 0.31
N VAL A 47 -15.26 -5.76 0.22
CA VAL A 47 -14.22 -5.94 -0.79
C VAL A 47 -14.88 -5.69 -2.14
N SER A 48 -14.42 -4.67 -2.84
CA SER A 48 -15.01 -4.25 -4.11
C SER A 48 -14.15 -4.64 -5.30
N GLN A 49 -12.85 -4.79 -5.09
CA GLN A 49 -11.90 -5.12 -6.12
C GLN A 49 -10.67 -5.77 -5.48
N THR A 50 -10.07 -6.71 -6.21
CA THR A 50 -8.72 -7.19 -5.95
C THR A 50 -7.88 -6.95 -7.19
N ASN A 51 -6.58 -6.75 -6.98
CA ASN A 51 -5.63 -6.53 -8.05
C ASN A 51 -4.37 -7.35 -7.78
N ILE A 52 -3.63 -7.64 -8.83
CA ILE A 52 -2.31 -8.25 -8.77
C ILE A 52 -1.36 -7.43 -9.64
N SER A 53 -0.12 -7.23 -9.18
CA SER A 53 0.96 -6.75 -10.02
C SER A 53 2.12 -7.73 -9.97
N ILE A 54 2.59 -8.12 -11.15
CA ILE A 54 3.76 -8.95 -11.34
C ILE A 54 4.87 -8.03 -11.86
N ASN A 55 6.00 -8.01 -11.16
CA ASN A 55 7.08 -7.07 -11.41
C ASN A 55 8.35 -7.85 -11.73
N LYS A 56 8.68 -7.94 -13.02
CA LYS A 56 9.83 -8.68 -13.54
C LYS A 56 11.16 -8.22 -12.93
N ASN A 57 11.36 -6.91 -12.83
CA ASN A 57 12.64 -6.33 -12.42
C ASN A 57 12.64 -5.88 -10.96
N SER A 58 13.79 -6.04 -10.28
CA SER A 58 14.13 -5.22 -9.12
C SER A 58 14.28 -3.75 -9.55
N GLY A 59 13.91 -2.82 -8.69
CA GLY A 59 13.89 -1.38 -8.99
C GLY A 59 12.68 -0.92 -9.80
N THR A 60 11.61 -1.73 -9.88
CA THR A 60 10.33 -1.31 -10.47
C THR A 60 9.57 -0.47 -9.47
N LEU A 61 9.28 0.80 -9.81
CA LEU A 61 8.50 1.70 -8.97
C LEU A 61 7.09 1.88 -9.51
N ARG A 62 6.10 1.83 -8.61
CA ARG A 62 4.70 2.18 -8.89
C ARG A 62 4.21 3.18 -7.86
N GLY A 63 3.59 4.27 -8.32
CA GLY A 63 3.01 5.30 -7.44
C GLY A 63 3.72 6.66 -7.47
N PHE A 64 3.29 7.62 -6.66
CA PHE A 64 2.23 7.51 -5.64
C PHE A 64 0.83 7.54 -6.23
N HIS A 65 -0.08 6.68 -5.75
CA HIS A 65 -1.48 6.64 -6.20
C HIS A 65 -2.48 6.70 -5.05
N TYR A 66 -3.57 7.41 -5.26
CA TYR A 66 -4.76 7.44 -4.41
C TYR A 66 -6.00 7.81 -5.22
N GLN A 67 -7.18 7.62 -4.62
CA GLN A 67 -8.45 8.09 -5.17
C GLN A 67 -9.08 9.12 -4.24
N ILE A 68 -9.87 10.04 -4.80
CA ILE A 68 -10.55 11.11 -4.06
C ILE A 68 -12.08 10.98 -4.10
N GLY A 69 -12.77 11.79 -3.28
CA GLY A 69 -14.22 11.88 -3.25
C GLY A 69 -14.88 10.55 -2.86
N LYS A 70 -16.01 10.22 -3.50
CA LYS A 70 -16.75 8.97 -3.26
C LYS A 70 -15.96 7.69 -3.63
N SER A 71 -14.89 7.85 -4.41
CA SER A 71 -13.95 6.79 -4.80
C SER A 71 -12.75 6.67 -3.87
N ALA A 72 -12.59 7.53 -2.86
CA ALA A 72 -11.52 7.40 -1.89
C ALA A 72 -11.56 6.00 -1.26
N GLU A 73 -10.39 5.36 -1.24
CA GLU A 73 -10.29 3.92 -1.02
C GLU A 73 -9.27 3.58 0.06
N ILE A 74 -9.53 2.45 0.69
CA ILE A 74 -8.58 1.76 1.53
C ILE A 74 -7.95 0.66 0.70
N LYS A 75 -6.65 0.52 0.82
CA LYS A 75 -5.89 -0.58 0.23
C LYS A 75 -5.34 -1.47 1.33
N ILE A 76 -5.50 -2.77 1.17
CA ILE A 76 -4.74 -3.77 1.91
C ILE A 76 -3.78 -4.38 0.90
N ILE A 77 -2.49 -4.31 1.17
CA ILE A 77 -1.46 -4.76 0.23
C ILE A 77 -0.63 -5.85 0.86
N SER A 78 -0.35 -6.89 0.09
CA SER A 78 0.44 -8.07 0.47
C SER A 78 1.51 -8.36 -0.57
N VAL A 79 2.63 -8.96 -0.15
CA VAL A 79 3.67 -9.46 -1.06
C VAL A 79 3.67 -10.97 -1.01
N TYR A 80 3.32 -11.60 -2.13
CA TYR A 80 3.27 -13.06 -2.26
C TYR A 80 4.60 -13.65 -2.72
N GLN A 81 5.36 -12.89 -3.50
CA GLN A 81 6.70 -13.27 -3.93
C GLN A 81 7.61 -12.06 -3.97
N GLY A 82 8.88 -12.25 -3.64
CA GLY A 82 9.87 -11.18 -3.66
C GLY A 82 9.78 -10.25 -2.45
N GLU A 83 10.10 -8.98 -2.67
CA GLU A 83 10.22 -7.98 -1.63
C GLU A 83 10.03 -6.57 -2.20
N ILE A 84 9.36 -5.69 -1.46
CA ILE A 84 9.20 -4.28 -1.81
C ILE A 84 9.62 -3.39 -0.64
N PHE A 85 10.07 -2.18 -0.97
CA PHE A 85 10.07 -1.05 -0.06
C PHE A 85 8.85 -0.19 -0.35
N ASN A 86 7.97 -0.09 0.64
CA ASN A 86 6.70 0.60 0.51
C ASN A 86 6.71 1.94 1.24
N VAL A 87 6.01 2.92 0.69
CA VAL A 87 5.79 4.24 1.31
C VAL A 87 4.30 4.55 1.33
N ILE A 88 3.84 5.04 2.48
CA ILE A 88 2.49 5.60 2.67
C ILE A 88 2.65 7.08 2.96
N LEU A 89 1.98 7.92 2.19
CA LEU A 89 2.00 9.38 2.30
C LEU A 89 0.62 9.89 2.70
N ASP A 90 0.53 10.65 3.80
CA ASP A 90 -0.74 11.17 4.30
C ASP A 90 -1.09 12.51 3.64
N LEU A 91 -2.11 12.52 2.78
CA LEU A 91 -2.57 13.70 2.04
C LEU A 91 -3.90 14.25 2.56
N ARG A 92 -4.33 13.83 3.75
CA ARG A 92 -5.55 14.33 4.40
C ARG A 92 -5.24 15.65 5.10
N LYS A 93 -5.79 16.77 4.60
CA LYS A 93 -5.55 18.12 5.15
C LYS A 93 -5.82 18.23 6.67
N ASN A 94 -6.83 17.51 7.17
CA ASN A 94 -7.22 17.54 8.59
C ASN A 94 -6.46 16.51 9.45
N SER A 95 -5.45 15.83 8.90
CA SER A 95 -4.66 14.85 9.65
C SER A 95 -3.51 15.50 10.39
N LYS A 96 -3.27 15.08 11.65
CA LYS A 96 -2.08 15.48 12.41
C LYS A 96 -0.77 15.09 11.71
N SER A 97 -0.81 14.08 10.83
CA SER A 97 0.32 13.62 10.02
C SER A 97 0.27 14.12 8.58
N TYR A 98 -0.50 15.17 8.26
CA TYR A 98 -0.59 15.71 6.90
C TYR A 98 0.79 16.03 6.32
N LYS A 99 1.03 15.61 5.07
CA LYS A 99 2.29 15.70 4.34
C LYS A 99 3.46 14.91 4.96
N LYS A 100 3.20 14.08 5.98
CA LYS A 100 4.19 13.13 6.52
C LYS A 100 4.00 11.77 5.86
N TRP A 101 5.06 10.97 5.86
CA TRP A 101 5.07 9.63 5.31
C TRP A 101 5.68 8.63 6.29
N VAL A 102 5.38 7.35 6.05
CA VAL A 102 6.06 6.21 6.69
C VAL A 102 6.51 5.24 5.61
N CYS A 103 7.65 4.59 5.85
CA CYS A 103 8.17 3.58 4.94
C CYS A 103 8.54 2.29 5.68
N PHE A 104 8.55 1.18 4.97
CA PHE A 104 8.96 -0.12 5.49
C PHE A 104 9.25 -1.11 4.36
N LYS A 105 10.11 -2.09 4.64
CA LYS A 105 10.32 -3.25 3.76
C LYS A 105 9.31 -4.34 4.09
N ILE A 106 8.85 -5.04 3.06
CA ILE A 106 7.90 -6.14 3.19
C ILE A 106 8.18 -7.21 2.15
N ASN A 107 8.15 -8.47 2.56
CA ASN A 107 8.52 -9.62 1.73
C ASN A 107 7.60 -10.81 1.97
N SER A 108 7.70 -11.79 1.08
CA SER A 108 6.89 -13.02 1.12
C SER A 108 7.22 -13.94 2.30
N LYS A 109 8.44 -13.90 2.85
CA LYS A 109 8.90 -14.86 3.88
C LYS A 109 8.12 -14.79 5.18
N LYS A 110 7.73 -13.58 5.60
CA LYS A 110 7.10 -13.36 6.92
C LYS A 110 5.60 -13.01 6.83
N VAL A 111 4.98 -13.21 5.66
CA VAL A 111 3.57 -12.91 5.32
C VAL A 111 3.06 -11.70 6.10
N HIS A 112 3.44 -10.53 5.61
CA HIS A 112 2.97 -9.26 6.13
C HIS A 112 2.07 -8.60 5.09
N SER A 113 0.98 -8.00 5.56
CA SER A 113 0.20 -7.05 4.78
C SER A 113 0.24 -5.69 5.43
N PHE A 114 -0.25 -4.67 4.75
CA PHE A 114 -0.41 -3.35 5.34
C PHE A 114 -1.66 -2.66 4.84
N VAL A 115 -2.20 -1.80 5.70
CA VAL A 115 -3.41 -1.01 5.42
C VAL A 115 -3.00 0.42 5.11
N ILE A 116 -3.52 0.93 4.00
CA ILE A 116 -3.47 2.34 3.63
C ILE A 116 -4.89 2.89 3.80
N PRO A 117 -5.09 3.89 4.68
CA PRO A 117 -6.41 4.48 4.88
C PRO A 117 -6.80 5.41 3.73
N GLU A 118 -8.10 5.70 3.61
CA GLU A 118 -8.64 6.63 2.62
C GLU A 118 -7.93 7.99 2.69
N GLY A 119 -7.68 8.59 1.52
CA GLY A 119 -6.98 9.87 1.40
C GLY A 119 -5.46 9.82 1.62
N CYS A 120 -4.88 8.65 1.90
CA CYS A 120 -3.43 8.46 1.83
C CYS A 120 -3.02 7.93 0.46
N ALA A 121 -1.87 8.39 -0.03
CA ALA A 121 -1.25 7.88 -1.24
C ALA A 121 -0.24 6.79 -0.93
N ASN A 122 -0.06 5.87 -1.89
CA ASN A 122 0.85 4.76 -1.76
C ASN A 122 1.76 4.61 -2.98
N ALA A 123 3.04 4.34 -2.74
CA ALA A 123 3.99 3.90 -3.74
C ALA A 123 4.88 2.81 -3.18
N PHE A 124 5.47 1.99 -4.05
CA PHE A 124 6.50 1.03 -3.68
C PHE A 124 7.56 0.90 -4.77
N ILE A 125 8.73 0.43 -4.37
CA ILE A 125 9.78 -0.04 -5.28
C ILE A 125 10.11 -1.50 -4.97
N THR A 126 10.22 -2.34 -5.99
CA THR A 126 10.64 -3.74 -5.83
C THR A 126 12.12 -3.81 -5.47
N LEU A 127 12.46 -4.66 -4.50
CA LEU A 127 13.84 -4.95 -4.11
C LEU A 127 14.36 -6.26 -4.74
N LYS A 128 13.45 -7.08 -5.29
CA LYS A 128 13.75 -8.37 -5.93
C LYS A 128 13.08 -8.48 -7.30
N LYS A 129 13.64 -9.32 -8.17
CA LYS A 129 12.99 -9.75 -9.42
C LYS A 129 11.73 -10.57 -9.10
N ASP A 130 10.85 -10.68 -10.09
CA ASP A 130 9.63 -11.51 -10.05
C ASP A 130 8.80 -11.28 -8.78
N THR A 131 8.68 -10.01 -8.38
CA THR A 131 7.94 -9.61 -7.18
C THR A 131 6.45 -9.52 -7.48
N ILE A 132 5.65 -10.29 -6.74
CA ILE A 132 4.20 -10.34 -6.85
C ILE A 132 3.57 -9.59 -5.68
N VAL A 133 2.79 -8.56 -6.00
CA VAL A 133 2.07 -7.73 -5.03
C VAL A 133 0.57 -7.87 -5.26
N HIS A 134 -0.16 -8.21 -4.20
CA HIS A 134 -1.61 -8.35 -4.19
C HIS A 134 -2.26 -7.17 -3.46
N TYR A 135 -3.43 -6.75 -3.92
CA TYR A 135 -4.19 -5.63 -3.39
C TYR A 135 -5.63 -6.04 -3.16
N ILE A 136 -6.19 -5.66 -2.03
CA ILE A 136 -7.63 -5.70 -1.74
C ILE A 136 -8.09 -4.26 -1.50
N THR A 137 -9.14 -3.82 -2.18
CA THR A 137 -9.69 -2.46 -2.02
C THR A 137 -11.19 -2.47 -1.71
N ASN A 138 -11.65 -1.45 -1.00
CA ASN A 138 -13.08 -1.25 -0.68
C ASN A 138 -13.83 -0.44 -1.76
N LYS A 139 -13.15 -0.02 -2.83
CA LYS A 139 -13.72 0.73 -3.96
C LYS A 139 -13.19 0.21 -5.28
N LYS A 140 -14.02 0.24 -6.31
CA LYS A 140 -13.58 0.02 -7.69
C LYS A 140 -12.63 1.13 -8.14
N TYR A 141 -11.73 0.80 -9.05
CA TYR A 141 -10.91 1.79 -9.72
C TYR A 141 -11.78 2.81 -10.47
N ASN A 142 -11.46 4.10 -10.31
CA ASN A 142 -12.11 5.18 -11.03
C ASN A 142 -11.05 6.14 -11.60
N LYS A 143 -10.83 6.04 -12.91
CA LYS A 143 -9.85 6.86 -13.63
C LYS A 143 -10.05 8.37 -13.45
N LYS A 144 -11.30 8.86 -13.38
CA LYS A 144 -11.60 10.29 -13.19
C LYS A 144 -11.20 10.79 -11.80
N ASN A 145 -11.29 9.91 -10.79
CA ASN A 145 -10.97 10.21 -9.40
C ASN A 145 -9.57 9.75 -8.97
N GLU A 146 -8.82 9.07 -9.85
CA GLU A 146 -7.42 8.74 -9.62
C GLU A 146 -6.61 10.04 -9.52
N ARG A 147 -5.72 10.09 -8.53
CA ARG A 147 -4.71 11.11 -8.38
C ARG A 147 -3.39 10.43 -8.09
N GLY A 148 -2.31 11.13 -8.43
CA GLY A 148 -0.98 10.71 -8.06
C GLY A 148 -0.07 11.88 -7.74
N VAL A 149 1.05 11.51 -7.13
CA VAL A 149 2.10 12.44 -6.72
C VAL A 149 3.40 11.89 -7.24
N ARG A 150 4.24 12.79 -7.78
CA ARG A 150 5.57 12.46 -8.25
C ARG A 150 6.37 11.72 -7.16
N TYR A 151 6.92 10.56 -7.50
CA TYR A 151 7.60 9.69 -6.52
C TYR A 151 8.82 10.34 -5.85
N ASN A 152 9.49 11.24 -6.57
CA ASN A 152 10.65 12.00 -6.13
C ASN A 152 10.34 13.50 -5.95
N ASP A 153 9.10 13.84 -5.58
CA ASP A 153 8.77 15.21 -5.18
C ASP A 153 9.68 15.66 -4.02
N PRO A 154 10.48 16.73 -4.20
CA PRO A 154 11.46 17.19 -3.22
C PRO A 154 10.81 17.66 -1.91
N LYS A 155 9.52 17.95 -1.91
CA LYS A 155 8.76 18.36 -0.71
C LYS A 155 8.69 17.25 0.33
N PHE A 156 8.59 15.99 -0.12
CA PHE A 156 8.49 14.85 0.80
C PHE A 156 9.85 14.28 1.18
N LYS A 157 10.92 14.53 0.40
CA LYS A 157 12.30 14.07 0.68
C LYS A 157 12.37 12.57 0.99
N ILE A 158 11.64 11.76 0.20
CA ILE A 158 11.54 10.31 0.42
C ILE A 158 12.87 9.66 0.06
N LYS A 159 13.45 8.97 1.03
CA LYS A 159 14.70 8.20 0.85
C LYS A 159 14.38 6.83 0.28
N TRP A 160 14.36 6.73 -1.04
CA TRP A 160 14.22 5.45 -1.73
C TRP A 160 15.51 4.62 -1.57
N PRO A 161 15.43 3.31 -1.26
CA PRO A 161 16.62 2.48 -1.05
C PRO A 161 17.34 2.11 -2.35
N LEU A 162 16.72 2.36 -3.50
CA LEU A 162 17.24 2.11 -4.83
C LEU A 162 16.82 3.28 -5.74
N ILE A 163 17.65 3.60 -6.72
CA ILE A 163 17.24 4.43 -7.85
C ILE A 163 16.26 3.59 -8.69
N PRO A 164 15.03 4.06 -8.96
CA PRO A 164 14.10 3.32 -9.80
C PRO A 164 14.67 3.08 -11.19
N LYS A 165 14.62 1.84 -11.66
CA LYS A 165 15.06 1.41 -12.99
C LYS A 165 13.91 1.30 -13.98
N THR A 166 12.70 1.08 -13.47
CA THR A 166 11.50 0.90 -14.30
C THR A 166 10.35 1.68 -13.67
N ILE A 167 9.80 2.64 -14.40
CA ILE A 167 8.65 3.46 -14.02
C ILE A 167 7.72 3.59 -15.23
N SER A 168 6.41 3.56 -15.02
CA SER A 168 5.46 3.78 -16.13
C SER A 168 5.46 5.24 -16.61
N ASN A 169 5.13 5.44 -17.89
CA ASN A 169 4.93 6.79 -18.45
C ASN A 169 3.85 7.58 -17.70
N LYS A 170 2.83 6.89 -17.15
CA LYS A 170 1.81 7.53 -16.31
C LYS A 170 2.42 8.09 -15.03
N ASP A 171 3.26 7.31 -14.35
CA ASP A 171 3.84 7.68 -13.07
C ASP A 171 4.91 8.77 -13.20
N LEU A 172 5.64 8.79 -14.32
CA LEU A 172 6.57 9.87 -14.67
C LEU A 172 5.87 11.21 -14.92
N LYS A 173 4.58 11.21 -15.29
CA LYS A 173 3.80 12.41 -15.58
C LYS A 173 3.09 13.00 -14.35
N TRP A 174 3.13 12.33 -13.20
CA TRP A 174 2.58 12.93 -11.98
C TRP A 174 3.37 14.19 -11.60
N LYS A 175 2.64 15.26 -11.28
CA LYS A 175 3.23 16.53 -10.85
C LYS A 175 3.61 16.48 -9.37
N ASN A 176 4.39 17.46 -8.94
CA ASN A 176 4.61 17.72 -7.52
C ASN A 176 3.26 18.03 -6.84
N TYR A 177 3.15 17.69 -5.56
CA TYR A 177 1.93 17.90 -4.80
C TYR A 177 1.67 19.40 -4.59
N PRO A 178 0.50 19.91 -5.01
CA PRO A 178 0.20 21.33 -4.98
C PRO A 178 0.14 21.88 -3.56
N PHE A 179 0.15 23.21 -3.45
CA PHE A 179 -0.05 23.93 -2.20
C PHE A 179 -1.51 23.92 -1.78
#